data_AF-A0A7J8P9B2-F1
#
_entry.id   AF-A0A7J8P9B2-F1
#
_cell.length_a   1.000
_cell.length_b   1.000
_cell.length_c   1.000
_cell.angle_alpha   90.00
_cell.angle_beta   90.00
_cell.angle_gamma   90.00
#
_symmetry.space_group_name_H-M   'P 1'
#
loop_
_entity.id
_entity.type
_entity.pdbx_description
1 polymer ?
#
loop_
_entity_poly.entity_id
_entity_poly.type
_entity_poly.pdbx_seq_one_letter_code
_entity_poly.pdbx_strand_id
1 'polypeptide(L)'
;MSDAINEISKACVAFEAKESAPPIAVMALRTLQAEVTKIYILRLCSWMRASTEGITKDETWVPVSILERNKSPYTISYLPLAFRSVMTSAIDQINMLSMNYWIPIIPNIFLFEFSEMVYQSAIDELNCWLSAWTWFNEKLAQDGFNDDLDDLFVNPFQVSLAQTMIQSLRSEATKFEDMFAQLQEIQESVKIAFLNCFLDFAGHLEHIGIDLAQNKSSKEGLHLQNGFSHESEEESSSDLPGSIVDPHQRLLIVLSNIGYCKDELSSELYKKYKCIWLQSRDKDEEESDIQELVVSFTGLEEKVLEQYTFAKANLIRTAAMNYLLDSGVQWGSAPAVKGVRDAAVELLHTLVAVHAEVFAGAKPLLDKTLGILVEGLIDILISLFHENESKDLSSLDANGFCQLMLELEYFETILNPFFTSDARESMKSLQGVLLEKATESLSEVENPGHNRRPTRGSEDAAADEKQQGASVSPDDLIALAQQYSSELLQGELERTRINTACFVESLPMESAPDSVKAAYASFRGPMDSPSKNYRGTQATGSPSFTQRRRR
;
A
#
# COMPACT_ATOMS: atom_id res chain seq x y z
N MET A 1 -29.88 9.68 -25.96
CA MET A 1 -30.20 8.24 -25.74
C MET A 1 -31.08 8.07 -24.52
N SER A 2 -30.71 8.59 -23.34
CA SER A 2 -31.57 8.56 -22.14
C SER A 2 -33.01 9.02 -22.41
N ASP A 3 -33.22 10.15 -23.09
CA ASP A 3 -34.58 10.62 -23.46
C ASP A 3 -35.35 9.61 -24.32
N ALA A 4 -34.67 8.97 -25.29
CA ALA A 4 -35.29 7.95 -26.14
C ALA A 4 -35.70 6.71 -25.33
N ILE A 5 -34.88 6.29 -24.37
CA ILE A 5 -35.18 5.19 -23.46
C ILE A 5 -36.37 5.56 -22.55
N ASN A 6 -36.46 6.81 -22.10
CA ASN A 6 -37.60 7.31 -21.32
C ASN A 6 -38.89 7.31 -22.15
N GLU A 7 -38.84 7.75 -23.41
CA GLU A 7 -40.01 7.73 -24.29
C GLU A 7 -40.45 6.29 -24.65
N ILE A 8 -39.51 5.37 -24.89
CA ILE A 8 -39.82 3.95 -25.06
C ILE A 8 -40.47 3.39 -23.79
N SER A 9 -39.96 3.73 -22.60
CA SER A 9 -40.52 3.31 -21.32
C SER A 9 -41.97 3.78 -21.14
N LYS A 10 -42.24 5.05 -21.42
CA LYS A 10 -43.61 5.60 -21.41
C LYS A 10 -44.53 4.88 -22.40
N ALA A 11 -44.02 4.55 -23.60
CA ALA A 11 -44.76 3.80 -24.60
C ALA A 11 -45.09 2.37 -24.12
N CYS A 12 -44.14 1.67 -23.48
CA CYS A 12 -44.38 0.35 -22.87
C CYS A 12 -45.52 0.40 -21.85
N VAL A 13 -45.48 1.34 -20.90
CA VAL A 13 -46.52 1.52 -19.87
C VAL A 13 -47.88 1.83 -20.50
N ALA A 14 -47.90 2.70 -21.51
CA ALA A 14 -49.14 3.07 -22.20
C ALA A 14 -49.74 1.92 -23.03
N PHE A 15 -48.90 1.02 -23.56
CA PHE A 15 -49.34 -0.17 -24.29
C PHE A 15 -49.87 -1.25 -23.33
N GLU A 16 -49.24 -1.45 -22.19
CA GLU A 16 -49.67 -2.42 -21.17
C GLU A 16 -51.00 -2.04 -20.51
N ALA A 17 -51.28 -0.74 -20.34
CA ALA A 17 -52.54 -0.26 -19.81
C ALA A 17 -53.74 -0.49 -20.76
N LYS A 18 -53.51 -0.91 -22.02
CA LYS A 18 -54.58 -1.18 -22.99
C LYS A 18 -54.84 -2.68 -23.09
N GLU A 19 -56.00 -3.12 -22.60
CA GLU A 19 -56.47 -4.52 -22.68
C GLU A 19 -56.53 -5.07 -24.12
N SER A 20 -56.58 -4.21 -25.14
CA SER A 20 -56.62 -4.58 -26.55
C SER A 20 -55.24 -4.67 -27.23
N ALA A 21 -54.14 -4.46 -26.51
CA ALA A 21 -52.79 -4.49 -27.09
C ALA A 21 -52.37 -5.94 -27.42
N PRO A 22 -51.86 -6.22 -28.63
CA PRO A 22 -51.33 -7.54 -28.95
C PRO A 22 -50.16 -7.89 -28.01
N PRO A 23 -50.18 -9.04 -27.32
CA PRO A 23 -49.09 -9.43 -26.41
C PRO A 23 -47.72 -9.46 -27.08
N ILE A 24 -47.67 -9.84 -28.36
CA ILE A 24 -46.46 -9.84 -29.18
C ILE A 24 -45.87 -8.43 -29.33
N ALA A 25 -46.71 -7.39 -29.45
CA ALA A 25 -46.26 -6.01 -29.59
C ALA A 25 -45.70 -5.47 -28.27
N VAL A 26 -46.35 -5.79 -27.15
CA VAL A 26 -45.87 -5.44 -25.80
C VAL A 26 -44.50 -6.09 -25.53
N MET A 27 -44.37 -7.39 -25.84
CA MET A 27 -43.12 -8.14 -25.67
C MET A 27 -42.00 -7.56 -26.55
N ALA A 28 -42.27 -7.26 -27.82
CA ALA A 28 -41.28 -6.66 -28.72
C ALA A 28 -40.80 -5.27 -28.24
N LEU A 29 -41.71 -4.44 -27.70
CA LEU A 29 -41.37 -3.14 -27.11
C LEU A 29 -40.50 -3.29 -25.85
N ARG A 30 -40.80 -4.27 -24.99
CA ARG A 30 -40.00 -4.58 -23.80
C ARG A 30 -38.60 -5.08 -24.17
N THR A 31 -38.49 -5.95 -25.16
CA THR A 31 -37.19 -6.41 -25.68
C THR A 31 -36.38 -5.23 -26.24
N LEU A 32 -37.01 -4.36 -27.06
CA LEU A 32 -36.34 -3.17 -27.58
C LEU A 32 -35.86 -2.24 -26.45
N GLN A 33 -36.70 -2.02 -25.42
CA GLN A 33 -36.34 -1.22 -24.26
C GLN A 33 -35.13 -1.81 -23.51
N ALA A 34 -35.11 -3.13 -23.28
CA ALA A 34 -34.01 -3.83 -22.61
C ALA A 34 -32.70 -3.71 -23.40
N GLU A 35 -32.72 -3.99 -24.71
CA GLU A 35 -31.55 -3.92 -25.58
C GLU A 35 -30.97 -2.50 -25.68
N VAL A 36 -31.82 -1.49 -25.88
CA VAL A 36 -31.36 -0.09 -25.95
C VAL A 36 -30.78 0.35 -24.60
N THR A 37 -31.36 -0.11 -23.49
CA THR A 37 -30.82 0.15 -22.13
C THR A 37 -29.46 -0.52 -21.93
N LYS A 38 -29.30 -1.80 -22.33
CA LYS A 38 -28.03 -2.53 -22.30
C LYS A 38 -26.94 -1.78 -23.09
N ILE A 39 -27.24 -1.39 -24.33
CA ILE A 39 -26.32 -0.62 -25.18
C ILE A 39 -25.94 0.71 -24.52
N TYR A 40 -26.89 1.42 -23.93
CA TYR A 40 -26.62 2.70 -23.28
C TYR A 40 -25.73 2.55 -22.04
N ILE A 41 -25.99 1.54 -21.19
CA ILE A 41 -25.14 1.23 -20.03
C ILE A 41 -23.71 0.90 -20.48
N LEU A 42 -23.55 0.03 -21.47
CA LEU A 42 -22.22 -0.33 -22.00
C LEU A 42 -21.50 0.89 -22.58
N ARG A 43 -22.22 1.81 -23.23
CA ARG A 43 -21.65 3.09 -23.70
C ARG A 43 -21.23 4.00 -22.55
N LEU A 44 -21.98 4.07 -21.45
CA LEU A 44 -21.58 4.82 -20.26
C LEU A 44 -20.32 4.22 -19.62
N CYS A 45 -20.24 2.89 -19.50
CA CYS A 45 -19.03 2.20 -19.03
C CYS A 45 -17.81 2.52 -19.91
N SER A 46 -17.97 2.49 -21.24
CA SER A 46 -16.89 2.84 -22.18
C SER A 46 -16.51 4.32 -22.10
N TRP A 47 -17.50 5.23 -21.98
CA TRP A 47 -17.26 6.65 -21.82
C TRP A 47 -16.51 6.97 -20.53
N MET A 48 -16.85 6.30 -19.42
CA MET A 48 -16.19 6.45 -18.13
C MET A 48 -14.70 6.12 -18.25
N ARG A 49 -14.35 4.97 -18.85
CA ARG A 49 -12.95 4.58 -19.12
C ARG A 49 -12.20 5.58 -19.99
N ALA A 50 -12.79 5.99 -21.12
CA ALA A 50 -12.16 6.94 -22.03
C ALA A 50 -11.96 8.34 -21.39
N SER A 51 -12.89 8.74 -20.51
CA SER A 51 -12.79 10.01 -19.79
C SER A 51 -11.70 9.97 -18.72
N THR A 52 -11.51 8.82 -18.06
CA THR A 52 -10.38 8.60 -17.13
C THR A 52 -9.02 8.79 -17.83
N GLU A 53 -8.86 8.30 -19.05
CA GLU A 53 -7.64 8.53 -19.84
C GLU A 53 -7.49 10.01 -20.26
N GLY A 54 -8.59 10.70 -20.51
CA GLY A 54 -8.57 12.12 -20.87
C GLY A 54 -8.08 13.01 -19.75
N ILE A 55 -8.57 12.82 -18.52
CA ILE A 55 -8.25 13.68 -17.38
C ILE A 55 -6.79 13.54 -16.91
N THR A 56 -6.12 12.41 -17.18
CA THR A 56 -4.74 12.17 -16.75
C THR A 56 -3.70 12.88 -17.61
N LYS A 57 -4.09 13.40 -18.79
CA LYS A 57 -3.20 14.13 -19.71
C LYS A 57 -2.99 15.59 -19.30
N ASP A 58 -3.95 16.18 -18.60
CA ASP A 58 -3.98 17.61 -18.28
C ASP A 58 -3.72 17.86 -16.77
N GLU A 59 -2.74 17.15 -16.19
CA GLU A 59 -2.43 17.28 -14.76
C GLU A 59 -1.78 18.63 -14.43
N THR A 60 -2.36 19.33 -13.44
CA THR A 60 -1.96 20.71 -13.08
C THR A 60 -0.90 20.77 -11.97
N TRP A 61 -0.72 19.69 -11.20
CA TRP A 61 0.22 19.62 -10.08
C TRP A 61 -0.03 20.64 -8.97
N VAL A 62 -1.27 21.13 -8.87
CA VAL A 62 -1.70 22.05 -7.82
C VAL A 62 -2.37 21.23 -6.70
N PRO A 63 -1.83 21.25 -5.47
CA PRO A 63 -2.47 20.60 -4.34
C PRO A 63 -3.83 21.21 -4.02
N VAL A 64 -4.81 20.37 -3.72
CA VAL A 64 -6.16 20.83 -3.34
C VAL A 64 -6.23 21.19 -1.85
N SER A 65 -7.21 22.03 -1.51
CA SER A 65 -7.44 22.42 -0.11
C SER A 65 -7.93 21.25 0.75
N ILE A 66 -7.71 21.33 2.07
CA ILE A 66 -8.17 20.32 3.05
C ILE A 66 -9.69 20.07 2.95
N LEU A 67 -10.47 21.11 2.59
CA LEU A 67 -11.91 20.98 2.42
C LEU A 67 -12.29 20.15 1.20
N GLU A 68 -11.60 20.35 0.07
CA GLU A 68 -11.87 19.64 -1.19
C GLU A 68 -11.53 18.15 -1.09
N ARG A 69 -10.50 17.81 -0.31
CA ARG A 69 -10.12 16.42 0.01
C ARG A 69 -10.84 15.85 1.23
N ASN A 70 -11.99 16.40 1.63
CA ASN A 70 -12.80 15.86 2.74
C ASN A 70 -12.04 15.67 4.08
N LYS A 71 -11.04 16.51 4.38
CA LYS A 71 -10.14 16.40 5.54
C LYS A 71 -9.21 15.19 5.53
N SER A 72 -9.03 14.55 4.38
CA SER A 72 -8.01 13.53 4.15
C SER A 72 -6.63 14.01 4.61
N PRO A 73 -5.78 13.15 5.21
CA PRO A 73 -4.40 13.49 5.51
C PRO A 73 -3.50 13.59 4.26
N TYR A 74 -3.92 13.07 3.11
CA TYR A 74 -3.15 13.04 1.86
C TYR A 74 -3.16 14.36 1.10
N THR A 75 -2.00 14.92 0.76
CA THR A 75 -1.90 16.17 -0.02
C THR A 75 -2.05 15.83 -1.51
N ILE A 76 -3.31 15.65 -1.94
CA ILE A 76 -3.65 15.24 -3.31
C ILE A 76 -3.68 16.42 -4.29
N SER A 77 -3.52 16.13 -5.59
CA SER A 77 -3.87 17.06 -6.66
C SER A 77 -5.37 16.96 -7.02
N TYR A 78 -5.81 17.72 -8.02
CA TYR A 78 -7.19 17.66 -8.50
C TYR A 78 -7.53 16.33 -9.19
N LEU A 79 -6.54 15.53 -9.60
CA LEU A 79 -6.74 14.33 -10.42
C LEU A 79 -7.72 13.31 -9.83
N PRO A 80 -7.61 12.90 -8.56
CA PRO A 80 -8.55 11.93 -7.98
C PRO A 80 -9.97 12.50 -7.85
N LEU A 81 -10.12 13.84 -7.74
CA LEU A 81 -11.41 14.51 -7.69
C LEU A 81 -12.06 14.57 -9.07
N ALA A 82 -11.27 14.84 -10.12
CA ALA A 82 -11.73 14.75 -11.50
C ALA A 82 -12.20 13.32 -11.83
N PHE A 83 -11.41 12.32 -11.43
CA PHE A 83 -11.77 10.91 -11.57
C PHE A 83 -13.07 10.57 -10.83
N ARG A 84 -13.22 11.01 -9.58
CA ARG A 84 -14.48 10.87 -8.81
C ARG A 84 -15.67 11.46 -9.55
N SER A 85 -15.52 12.63 -10.15
CA SER A 85 -16.58 13.31 -10.91
C SER A 85 -16.99 12.50 -12.14
N VAL A 86 -16.03 11.98 -12.90
CA VAL A 86 -16.28 11.11 -14.08
C VAL A 86 -17.05 9.85 -13.66
N MET A 87 -16.55 9.15 -12.64
CA MET A 87 -17.17 7.92 -12.12
C MET A 87 -18.60 8.20 -11.63
N THR A 88 -18.78 9.26 -10.86
CA THR A 88 -20.08 9.65 -10.31
C THR A 88 -21.08 10.00 -11.40
N SER A 89 -20.68 10.78 -12.40
CA SER A 89 -21.54 11.16 -13.52
C SER A 89 -22.03 9.96 -14.33
N ALA A 90 -21.18 8.96 -14.59
CA ALA A 90 -21.57 7.75 -15.32
C ALA A 90 -22.47 6.85 -14.47
N ILE A 91 -22.07 6.56 -13.24
CA ILE A 91 -22.74 5.54 -12.42
C ILE A 91 -24.04 6.08 -11.83
N ASP A 92 -24.15 7.36 -11.49
CA ASP A 92 -25.44 7.95 -11.09
C ASP A 92 -26.47 7.84 -12.24
N GLN A 93 -26.04 8.00 -13.50
CA GLN A 93 -26.92 7.76 -14.65
C GLN A 93 -27.34 6.30 -14.80
N ILE A 94 -26.40 5.36 -14.60
CA ILE A 94 -26.73 3.93 -14.58
C ILE A 94 -27.70 3.62 -13.44
N ASN A 95 -27.46 4.12 -12.24
CA ASN A 95 -28.30 3.93 -11.06
C ASN A 95 -29.72 4.46 -11.29
N MET A 96 -29.86 5.64 -11.90
CA MET A 96 -31.16 6.20 -12.27
C MET A 96 -31.93 5.30 -13.25
N LEU A 97 -31.23 4.63 -14.17
CA LEU A 97 -31.84 3.65 -15.07
C LEU A 97 -32.16 2.35 -14.33
N SER A 98 -31.27 1.84 -13.48
CA SER A 98 -31.54 0.66 -12.66
C SER A 98 -32.78 0.86 -11.77
N MET A 99 -32.91 2.02 -11.12
CA MET A 99 -34.04 2.33 -10.23
C MET A 99 -35.37 2.48 -11.00
N ASN A 100 -35.37 3.08 -12.19
CA ASN A 100 -36.61 3.29 -12.95
C ASN A 100 -37.05 2.06 -13.75
N TYR A 101 -36.12 1.18 -14.13
CA TYR A 101 -36.37 0.09 -15.07
C TYR A 101 -36.36 -1.29 -14.40
N TRP A 102 -35.56 -1.48 -13.35
CA TRP A 102 -35.42 -2.78 -12.69
C TRP A 102 -36.29 -2.90 -11.44
N ILE A 103 -36.58 -1.82 -10.71
CA ILE A 103 -37.53 -1.85 -9.58
C ILE A 103 -38.93 -2.35 -9.96
N PRO A 104 -39.50 -2.05 -11.14
CA PRO A 104 -40.76 -2.67 -11.56
C PRO A 104 -40.65 -4.18 -11.84
N ILE A 105 -39.44 -4.69 -12.07
CA ILE A 105 -39.11 -6.11 -12.32
C ILE A 105 -38.78 -6.84 -11.00
N ILE A 106 -38.35 -6.13 -9.95
CA ILE A 106 -37.96 -6.69 -8.65
C ILE A 106 -39.12 -7.24 -7.78
N PRO A 107 -40.35 -6.67 -7.69
CA PRO A 107 -41.47 -7.37 -7.06
C PRO A 107 -41.83 -8.64 -7.84
N ASN A 108 -41.45 -8.71 -9.13
CA ASN A 108 -41.52 -9.92 -9.93
C ASN A 108 -40.41 -10.93 -9.61
N ILE A 109 -39.38 -10.66 -8.80
CA ILE A 109 -38.31 -11.61 -8.41
C ILE A 109 -38.68 -12.42 -7.17
N PHE A 110 -39.30 -11.79 -6.15
CA PHE A 110 -39.93 -12.54 -5.06
C PHE A 110 -41.13 -13.34 -5.58
N LEU A 111 -41.89 -12.75 -6.51
CA LEU A 111 -42.84 -13.50 -7.33
C LEU A 111 -42.14 -14.38 -8.36
N PHE A 112 -40.85 -14.29 -8.67
CA PHE A 112 -40.19 -15.19 -9.62
C PHE A 112 -39.85 -16.48 -8.92
N GLU A 113 -39.24 -16.45 -7.73
CA GLU A 113 -39.06 -17.69 -6.94
C GLU A 113 -40.42 -18.30 -6.55
N PHE A 114 -41.42 -17.47 -6.18
CA PHE A 114 -42.79 -17.96 -5.95
C PHE A 114 -43.47 -18.44 -7.24
N SER A 115 -43.30 -17.74 -8.37
CA SER A 115 -43.93 -18.10 -9.65
C SER A 115 -43.23 -19.26 -10.30
N GLU A 116 -41.93 -19.43 -10.19
CA GLU A 116 -41.18 -20.58 -10.64
C GLU A 116 -41.66 -21.79 -9.85
N MET A 117 -41.76 -21.68 -8.52
CA MET A 117 -42.34 -22.73 -7.68
C MET A 117 -43.82 -23.00 -8.03
N VAL A 118 -44.64 -21.97 -8.31
CA VAL A 118 -46.06 -22.12 -8.70
C VAL A 118 -46.21 -22.63 -10.13
N TYR A 119 -45.35 -22.23 -11.06
CA TYR A 119 -45.32 -22.65 -12.46
C TYR A 119 -44.87 -24.11 -12.53
N GLN A 120 -43.83 -24.49 -11.80
CA GLN A 120 -43.42 -25.89 -11.66
C GLN A 120 -44.48 -26.72 -10.95
N SER A 121 -45.09 -26.22 -9.86
CA SER A 121 -46.19 -26.92 -9.21
C SER A 121 -47.39 -27.11 -10.15
N ALA A 122 -47.76 -26.09 -10.94
CA ALA A 122 -48.86 -26.17 -11.90
C ALA A 122 -48.53 -27.08 -13.09
N ILE A 123 -47.28 -27.04 -13.58
CA ILE A 123 -46.78 -27.93 -14.63
C ILE A 123 -46.77 -29.38 -14.12
N ASP A 124 -46.33 -29.62 -12.89
CA ASP A 124 -46.30 -30.95 -12.26
C ASP A 124 -47.71 -31.49 -12.00
N GLU A 125 -48.65 -30.66 -11.54
CA GLU A 125 -50.07 -31.03 -11.41
C GLU A 125 -50.69 -31.39 -12.76
N LEU A 126 -50.46 -30.57 -13.80
CA LEU A 126 -50.96 -30.85 -15.16
C LEU A 126 -50.33 -32.10 -15.76
N ASN A 127 -49.02 -32.33 -15.55
CA ASN A 127 -48.33 -33.55 -15.99
C ASN A 127 -48.82 -34.78 -15.24
N CYS A 128 -49.12 -34.66 -13.94
CA CYS A 128 -49.70 -35.73 -13.13
C CYS A 128 -51.11 -36.10 -13.63
N TRP A 129 -51.94 -35.08 -13.93
CA TRP A 129 -53.26 -35.28 -14.53
C TRP A 129 -53.17 -35.96 -15.91
N LEU A 130 -52.24 -35.51 -16.78
CA LEU A 130 -52.02 -36.12 -18.10
C LEU A 130 -51.59 -37.58 -17.97
N SER A 131 -50.69 -37.88 -17.04
CA SER A 131 -50.16 -39.24 -16.79
C SER A 131 -51.23 -40.19 -16.24
N ALA A 132 -52.07 -39.70 -15.32
CA ALA A 132 -53.21 -40.45 -14.79
C ALA A 132 -54.26 -40.72 -15.88
N TRP A 133 -54.51 -39.75 -16.77
CA TRP A 133 -55.40 -39.90 -17.91
C TRP A 133 -54.88 -40.91 -18.95
N THR A 134 -53.59 -40.84 -19.32
CA THR A 134 -52.99 -41.82 -20.25
C THR A 134 -53.04 -43.23 -19.69
N TRP A 135 -52.75 -43.39 -18.39
CA TRP A 135 -52.82 -44.69 -17.72
C TRP A 135 -54.26 -45.25 -17.68
N PHE A 136 -55.25 -44.41 -17.35
CA PHE A 136 -56.66 -44.80 -17.32
C PHE A 136 -57.17 -45.27 -18.70
N ASN A 137 -56.79 -44.56 -19.77
CA ASN A 137 -57.16 -44.93 -21.14
C ASN A 137 -56.45 -46.19 -21.64
N GLU A 138 -55.16 -46.38 -21.33
CA GLU A 138 -54.47 -47.64 -21.62
C GLU A 138 -55.12 -48.81 -20.90
N LYS A 139 -55.60 -48.60 -19.67
CA LYS A 139 -56.28 -49.63 -18.89
C LYS A 139 -57.66 -49.98 -19.46
N LEU A 140 -58.45 -48.98 -19.87
CA LEU A 140 -59.73 -49.20 -20.56
C LEU A 140 -59.56 -49.92 -21.90
N ALA A 141 -58.51 -49.57 -22.66
CA ALA A 141 -58.19 -50.24 -23.93
C ALA A 141 -57.75 -51.71 -23.74
N GLN A 142 -57.09 -52.04 -22.61
CA GLN A 142 -56.72 -53.41 -22.27
C GLN A 142 -57.90 -54.27 -21.78
N ASP A 143 -58.87 -53.66 -21.09
CA ASP A 143 -60.00 -54.37 -20.47
C ASP A 143 -61.22 -54.53 -21.41
N GLY A 144 -61.13 -54.07 -22.67
CA GLY A 144 -62.05 -54.45 -23.76
C GLY A 144 -63.44 -53.81 -23.76
N PHE A 145 -63.62 -52.67 -23.09
CA PHE A 145 -64.86 -51.88 -23.17
C PHE A 145 -64.80 -50.96 -24.39
N ASN A 146 -65.50 -51.31 -25.48
CA ASN A 146 -65.43 -50.52 -26.72
C ASN A 146 -66.77 -50.13 -27.34
N ASP A 147 -67.89 -50.24 -26.63
CA ASP A 147 -69.16 -49.73 -27.13
C ASP A 147 -69.95 -49.08 -25.97
N ASP A 148 -70.44 -47.86 -26.19
CA ASP A 148 -71.37 -47.06 -25.35
C ASP A 148 -70.82 -46.13 -24.25
N LEU A 149 -69.57 -45.67 -24.32
CA LEU A 149 -69.05 -44.59 -23.45
C LEU A 149 -68.41 -43.40 -24.19
N ASP A 150 -68.65 -43.26 -25.50
CA ASP A 150 -68.10 -42.16 -26.31
C ASP A 150 -68.63 -40.76 -25.93
N ASP A 151 -69.74 -40.68 -25.19
CA ASP A 151 -70.43 -39.40 -24.92
C ASP A 151 -70.28 -38.87 -23.49
N LEU A 152 -69.59 -39.55 -22.56
CA LEU A 152 -69.60 -39.13 -21.15
C LEU A 152 -68.27 -38.83 -20.45
N PHE A 153 -67.08 -39.08 -21.01
CA PHE A 153 -65.84 -38.72 -20.31
C PHE A 153 -64.72 -38.20 -21.21
N VAL A 154 -64.62 -36.87 -21.24
CA VAL A 154 -63.41 -36.05 -21.49
C VAL A 154 -62.84 -36.06 -22.92
N ASN A 155 -63.13 -34.94 -23.58
CA ASN A 155 -62.83 -34.58 -24.95
C ASN A 155 -61.31 -34.55 -25.26
N PRO A 156 -60.82 -35.08 -26.41
CA PRO A 156 -59.44 -34.88 -26.90
C PRO A 156 -58.99 -33.41 -26.91
N PHE A 157 -59.96 -32.49 -27.02
CA PHE A 157 -59.79 -31.06 -26.85
C PHE A 157 -59.21 -30.66 -25.48
N GLN A 158 -59.56 -31.32 -24.38
CA GLN A 158 -59.03 -30.97 -23.05
C GLN A 158 -57.57 -31.40 -22.87
N VAL A 159 -57.17 -32.56 -23.43
CA VAL A 159 -55.76 -32.99 -23.44
C VAL A 159 -54.91 -32.06 -24.30
N SER A 160 -55.41 -31.70 -25.49
CA SER A 160 -54.76 -30.71 -26.35
C SER A 160 -54.66 -29.33 -25.68
N LEU A 161 -55.69 -28.90 -24.95
CA LEU A 161 -55.68 -27.66 -24.18
C LEU A 161 -54.64 -27.70 -23.05
N ALA A 162 -54.58 -28.79 -22.29
CA ALA A 162 -53.61 -28.98 -21.21
C ALA A 162 -52.16 -29.00 -21.72
N GLN A 163 -51.89 -29.69 -22.83
CA GLN A 163 -50.57 -29.67 -23.48
C GLN A 163 -50.20 -28.27 -23.97
N THR A 164 -51.15 -27.52 -24.53
CA THR A 164 -50.94 -26.13 -24.97
C THR A 164 -50.66 -25.21 -23.78
N MET A 165 -51.37 -25.40 -22.66
CA MET A 165 -51.13 -24.67 -21.40
C MET A 165 -49.74 -24.96 -20.84
N ILE A 166 -49.32 -26.24 -20.74
CA ILE A 166 -47.97 -26.60 -20.29
C ILE A 166 -46.90 -25.96 -21.18
N GLN A 167 -47.07 -26.01 -22.51
CA GLN A 167 -46.11 -25.43 -23.44
C GLN A 167 -46.04 -23.90 -23.29
N SER A 168 -47.19 -23.23 -23.10
CA SER A 168 -47.26 -21.80 -22.83
C SER A 168 -46.54 -21.44 -21.53
N LEU A 169 -46.83 -22.15 -20.43
CA LEU A 169 -46.23 -21.93 -19.12
C LEU A 169 -44.70 -22.12 -19.16
N ARG A 170 -44.23 -23.18 -19.81
CA ARG A 170 -42.79 -23.41 -20.02
C ARG A 170 -42.15 -22.28 -20.83
N SER A 171 -42.77 -21.87 -21.93
CA SER A 171 -42.24 -20.79 -22.77
C SER A 171 -42.20 -19.45 -22.03
N GLU A 172 -43.12 -19.21 -21.10
CA GLU A 172 -43.17 -18.00 -20.31
C GLU A 172 -42.07 -18.01 -19.24
N ALA A 173 -41.91 -19.13 -18.52
CA ALA A 173 -40.87 -19.33 -17.53
C ALA A 173 -39.46 -19.13 -18.11
N THR A 174 -39.17 -19.73 -19.27
CA THR A 174 -37.86 -19.56 -19.94
C THR A 174 -37.55 -18.11 -20.32
N LYS A 175 -38.56 -17.30 -20.71
CA LYS A 175 -38.33 -15.89 -21.05
C LYS A 175 -37.92 -15.05 -19.84
N PHE A 176 -38.50 -15.35 -18.68
CA PHE A 176 -38.16 -14.64 -17.44
C PHE A 176 -36.76 -15.01 -16.95
N GLU A 177 -36.39 -16.29 -17.06
CA GLU A 177 -35.03 -16.77 -16.77
C GLU A 177 -33.98 -16.09 -17.67
N ASP A 178 -34.23 -16.03 -18.98
CA ASP A 178 -33.35 -15.34 -19.94
C ASP A 178 -33.22 -13.84 -19.63
N MET A 179 -34.32 -13.16 -19.29
CA MET A 179 -34.31 -11.73 -18.94
C MET A 179 -33.56 -11.47 -17.62
N PHE A 180 -33.68 -12.37 -16.66
CA PHE A 180 -32.94 -12.30 -15.40
C PHE A 180 -31.44 -12.54 -15.59
N ALA A 181 -31.07 -13.53 -16.42
CA ALA A 181 -29.67 -13.78 -16.77
C ALA A 181 -29.04 -12.57 -17.49
N GLN A 182 -29.77 -11.93 -18.41
CA GLN A 182 -29.33 -10.70 -19.07
C GLN A 182 -29.14 -9.54 -18.09
N LEU A 183 -30.04 -9.40 -17.11
CA LEU A 183 -29.92 -8.39 -16.07
C LEU A 183 -28.66 -8.61 -15.22
N GLN A 184 -28.40 -9.85 -14.80
CA GLN A 184 -27.19 -10.21 -14.07
C GLN A 184 -25.92 -9.93 -14.88
N GLU A 185 -25.91 -10.26 -16.17
CA GLU A 185 -24.78 -9.97 -17.08
C GLU A 185 -24.50 -8.46 -17.14
N ILE A 186 -25.54 -7.63 -17.21
CA ILE A 186 -25.39 -6.17 -17.23
C ILE A 186 -24.86 -5.67 -15.88
N GLN A 187 -25.40 -6.15 -14.77
CA GLN A 187 -24.95 -5.77 -13.43
C GLN A 187 -23.47 -6.11 -13.22
N GLU A 188 -23.06 -7.32 -13.61
CA GLU A 188 -21.67 -7.75 -13.52
C GLU A 188 -20.77 -6.94 -14.47
N SER A 189 -21.24 -6.65 -15.68
CA SER A 189 -20.52 -5.78 -16.63
C SER A 189 -20.27 -4.37 -16.05
N VAL A 190 -21.24 -3.82 -15.31
CA VAL A 190 -21.09 -2.53 -14.63
C VAL A 190 -20.08 -2.64 -13.49
N LYS A 191 -20.14 -3.70 -12.67
CA LYS A 191 -19.17 -3.96 -11.58
C LYS A 191 -17.75 -4.06 -12.12
N ILE A 192 -17.54 -4.88 -13.14
CA ILE A 192 -16.23 -5.06 -13.79
C ILE A 192 -15.73 -3.75 -14.41
N ALA A 193 -16.60 -3.00 -15.10
CA ALA A 193 -16.21 -1.71 -15.68
C ALA A 193 -15.82 -0.69 -14.61
N PHE A 194 -16.52 -0.68 -13.46
CA PHE A 194 -16.18 0.15 -12.31
C PHE A 194 -14.79 -0.16 -11.77
N LEU A 195 -14.51 -1.44 -11.48
CA LEU A 195 -13.23 -1.88 -10.94
C LEU A 195 -12.09 -1.61 -11.94
N ASN A 196 -12.30 -1.94 -13.21
CA ASN A 196 -11.33 -1.67 -14.27
C ASN A 196 -11.04 -0.18 -14.44
N CYS A 197 -12.00 0.72 -14.23
CA CYS A 197 -11.69 2.16 -14.28
C CYS A 197 -10.71 2.59 -13.19
N PHE A 198 -10.81 2.02 -11.98
CA PHE A 198 -9.82 2.30 -10.93
C PHE A 198 -8.46 1.69 -11.26
N LEU A 199 -8.42 0.48 -11.83
CA LEU A 199 -7.18 -0.15 -12.25
C LEU A 199 -6.51 0.59 -13.42
N ASP A 200 -7.28 1.03 -14.40
CA ASP A 200 -6.80 1.90 -15.49
C ASP A 200 -6.24 3.20 -14.92
N PHE A 201 -6.94 3.83 -13.97
CA PHE A 201 -6.48 5.02 -13.28
C PHE A 201 -5.18 4.79 -12.51
N ALA A 202 -5.06 3.66 -11.80
CA ALA A 202 -3.83 3.26 -11.14
C ALA A 202 -2.68 3.11 -12.15
N GLY A 203 -2.93 2.49 -13.31
CA GLY A 203 -1.96 2.40 -14.40
C GLY A 203 -1.50 3.76 -14.94
N HIS A 204 -2.39 4.75 -15.00
CA HIS A 204 -2.01 6.11 -15.36
C HIS A 204 -1.14 6.78 -14.29
N LEU A 205 -1.46 6.60 -13.00
CA LEU A 205 -0.62 7.09 -11.91
C LEU A 205 0.77 6.43 -11.92
N GLU A 206 0.85 5.15 -12.27
CA GLU A 206 2.13 4.44 -12.46
C GLU A 206 2.97 5.07 -13.58
N HIS A 207 2.37 5.29 -14.75
CA HIS A 207 3.04 5.91 -15.89
C HIS A 207 3.56 7.31 -15.54
N ILE A 208 2.72 8.12 -14.89
CA ILE A 208 3.10 9.46 -14.44
C ILE A 208 4.28 9.39 -13.46
N GLY A 209 4.27 8.45 -12.50
CA GLY A 209 5.38 8.23 -11.57
C GLY A 209 6.69 7.88 -12.28
N ILE A 210 6.63 6.94 -13.23
CA ILE A 210 7.78 6.53 -14.04
C ILE A 210 8.35 7.70 -14.83
N ASP A 211 7.50 8.49 -15.50
CA ASP A 211 7.93 9.66 -16.28
C ASP A 211 8.65 10.68 -15.40
N LEU A 212 8.12 10.96 -14.20
CA LEU A 212 8.74 11.89 -13.25
C LEU A 212 10.11 11.39 -12.77
N ALA A 213 10.25 10.08 -12.52
CA ALA A 213 11.52 9.48 -12.13
C ALA A 213 12.56 9.52 -13.25
N GLN A 214 12.15 9.30 -14.52
CA GLN A 214 13.05 9.24 -15.68
C GLN A 214 13.45 10.60 -16.24
N ASN A 215 12.58 11.62 -16.16
CA ASN A 215 12.82 12.97 -16.70
C ASN A 215 14.02 13.70 -16.04
N LYS A 216 14.55 13.16 -14.94
CA LYS A 216 15.82 13.59 -14.33
C LYS A 216 17.04 13.17 -15.15
N SER A 217 17.01 12.01 -15.82
CA SER A 217 18.17 11.46 -16.53
C SER A 217 18.45 12.13 -17.89
N SER A 218 17.41 12.66 -18.56
CA SER A 218 17.55 13.24 -19.90
C SER A 218 18.01 14.70 -19.89
N LYS A 219 17.67 15.47 -18.86
CA LYS A 219 18.06 16.89 -18.74
C LYS A 219 19.48 17.11 -18.21
N GLU A 220 20.02 16.22 -17.37
CA GLU A 220 21.41 16.32 -16.89
C GLU A 220 22.46 15.93 -17.97
N GLY A 221 22.05 15.21 -19.02
CA GLY A 221 22.94 14.78 -20.12
C GLY A 221 23.14 15.81 -21.25
N LEU A 222 22.38 16.90 -21.30
CA LEU A 222 22.39 17.85 -22.44
C LEU A 222 23.03 19.21 -22.14
N HIS A 223 23.46 19.48 -20.89
CA HIS A 223 24.11 20.74 -20.54
C HIS A 223 25.64 20.66 -20.55
N LEU A 224 26.23 20.01 -21.55
CA LEU A 224 27.66 20.17 -21.88
C LEU A 224 27.89 20.00 -23.39
N GLN A 225 27.40 20.94 -24.22
CA GLN A 225 28.11 21.31 -25.43
C GLN A 225 27.61 22.60 -26.10
N ASN A 226 28.57 23.52 -26.27
CA ASN A 226 28.71 24.53 -27.32
C ASN A 226 27.58 25.53 -27.57
N GLY A 227 27.92 26.79 -27.34
CA GLY A 227 27.12 27.94 -27.76
C GLY A 227 26.91 27.97 -29.26
N PHE A 228 25.65 27.88 -29.66
CA PHE A 228 25.05 28.64 -30.76
C PHE A 228 23.56 28.75 -30.46
N SER A 229 23.08 29.99 -30.39
CA SER A 229 21.68 30.34 -30.22
C SER A 229 20.88 29.84 -31.42
N HIS A 230 19.94 28.93 -31.19
CA HIS A 230 18.78 28.78 -32.06
C HIS A 230 17.57 28.67 -31.15
N GLU A 231 16.77 29.74 -31.11
CA GLU A 231 15.42 29.73 -30.58
C GLU A 231 14.65 28.67 -31.37
N SER A 232 14.39 27.53 -30.73
CA SER A 232 13.30 26.63 -31.11
C SER A 232 12.31 26.72 -29.98
N GLU A 233 11.13 27.24 -30.32
CA GLU A 233 9.97 27.44 -29.46
C GLU A 233 9.78 26.26 -28.49
N GLU A 234 10.21 26.46 -27.25
CA GLU A 234 9.74 25.69 -26.11
C GLU A 234 8.25 26.02 -25.98
N GLU A 235 7.39 25.04 -26.30
CA GLU A 235 5.99 25.09 -25.92
C GLU A 235 5.91 25.41 -24.43
N SER A 236 5.44 26.63 -24.19
CA SER A 236 5.21 27.23 -22.90
C SER A 236 4.38 26.30 -22.02
N SER A 237 5.02 25.62 -21.08
CA SER A 237 4.34 25.29 -19.83
C SER A 237 4.09 26.62 -19.14
N SER A 238 2.88 27.14 -19.30
CA SER A 238 2.42 28.27 -18.51
C SER A 238 2.47 27.83 -17.05
N ASP A 239 3.46 28.31 -16.30
CA ASP A 239 3.57 28.06 -14.86
C ASP A 239 2.29 28.57 -14.17
N LEU A 240 1.36 27.66 -13.92
CA LEU A 240 0.14 27.96 -13.19
C LEU A 240 0.55 28.36 -11.76
N PRO A 241 0.01 29.45 -11.20
CA PRO A 241 0.32 29.84 -9.83
C PRO A 241 -0.01 28.70 -8.85
N GLY A 242 1.01 28.20 -8.14
CA GLY A 242 0.87 27.09 -7.19
C GLY A 242 1.12 25.70 -7.77
N SER A 243 1.49 25.58 -9.05
CA SER A 243 1.94 24.30 -9.64
C SER A 243 3.30 23.92 -9.06
N ILE A 244 3.41 22.69 -8.56
CA ILE A 244 4.68 22.15 -8.08
C ILE A 244 5.57 21.89 -9.29
N VAL A 245 6.81 22.36 -9.28
CA VAL A 245 7.78 22.15 -10.37
C VAL A 245 8.77 21.04 -10.03
N ASP A 246 9.12 20.87 -8.75
CA ASP A 246 10.11 19.87 -8.32
C ASP A 246 9.61 18.43 -8.56
N PRO A 247 10.38 17.58 -9.28
CA PRO A 247 9.96 16.21 -9.59
C PRO A 247 9.76 15.31 -8.36
N HIS A 248 10.55 15.48 -7.30
CA HIS A 248 10.40 14.67 -6.09
C HIS A 248 9.12 15.04 -5.34
N GLN A 249 8.80 16.33 -5.24
CA GLN A 249 7.53 16.79 -4.70
C GLN A 249 6.35 16.30 -5.56
N ARG A 250 6.47 16.31 -6.90
CA ARG A 250 5.44 15.72 -7.78
C ARG A 250 5.24 14.22 -7.54
N LEU A 251 6.31 13.46 -7.33
CA LEU A 251 6.23 12.04 -6.94
C LEU A 251 5.46 11.85 -5.62
N LEU A 252 5.67 12.73 -4.63
CA LEU A 252 4.90 12.70 -3.38
C LEU A 252 3.41 13.01 -3.58
N ILE A 253 3.08 13.90 -4.52
CA ILE A 253 1.68 14.14 -4.90
C ILE A 253 1.07 12.90 -5.55
N VAL A 254 1.81 12.21 -6.43
CA VAL A 254 1.36 10.93 -7.01
C VAL A 254 1.13 9.89 -5.92
N LEU A 255 2.04 9.75 -4.95
CA LEU A 255 1.88 8.87 -3.80
C LEU A 255 0.65 9.24 -2.95
N SER A 256 0.41 10.53 -2.71
CA SER A 256 -0.80 10.99 -2.02
C SER A 256 -2.08 10.69 -2.81
N ASN A 257 -2.05 10.86 -4.13
CA ASN A 257 -3.18 10.51 -5.00
C ASN A 257 -3.49 9.01 -4.91
N ILE A 258 -2.45 8.16 -4.96
CA ILE A 258 -2.55 6.70 -4.79
C ILE A 258 -3.16 6.38 -3.42
N GLY A 259 -2.60 6.93 -2.33
CA GLY A 259 -3.07 6.69 -0.97
C GLY A 259 -4.53 7.12 -0.75
N TYR A 260 -4.92 8.27 -1.28
CA TYR A 260 -6.32 8.75 -1.22
C TYR A 260 -7.26 7.83 -2.01
N CYS A 261 -6.85 7.35 -3.18
CA CYS A 261 -7.63 6.38 -3.95
C CYS A 261 -7.80 5.05 -3.22
N LYS A 262 -6.71 4.58 -2.60
CA LYS A 262 -6.65 3.33 -1.83
C LYS A 262 -7.54 3.39 -0.59
N ASP A 263 -7.36 4.40 0.27
CA ASP A 263 -7.92 4.42 1.62
C ASP A 263 -9.32 5.07 1.69
N GLU A 264 -9.63 5.97 0.77
CA GLU A 264 -10.86 6.78 0.83
C GLU A 264 -11.76 6.54 -0.38
N LEU A 265 -11.29 6.89 -1.58
CA LEU A 265 -12.16 7.01 -2.76
C LEU A 265 -12.75 5.67 -3.21
N SER A 266 -11.95 4.60 -3.22
CA SER A 266 -12.38 3.26 -3.64
C SER A 266 -13.54 2.76 -2.79
N SER A 267 -13.39 2.81 -1.46
CA SER A 267 -14.39 2.38 -0.49
C SER A 267 -15.63 3.27 -0.53
N GLU A 268 -15.46 4.59 -0.64
CA GLU A 268 -16.56 5.54 -0.72
C GLU A 268 -17.48 5.25 -1.92
N LEU A 269 -16.89 5.18 -3.12
CA LEU A 269 -17.67 5.00 -4.35
C LEU A 269 -18.27 3.58 -4.43
N TYR A 270 -17.51 2.55 -4.03
CA TYR A 270 -18.04 1.19 -4.03
C TYR A 270 -19.24 1.06 -3.09
N LYS A 271 -19.14 1.58 -1.85
CA LYS A 271 -20.27 1.57 -0.90
C LYS A 271 -21.47 2.35 -1.42
N LYS A 272 -21.26 3.50 -2.09
CA LYS A 272 -22.33 4.31 -2.67
C LYS A 272 -23.12 3.54 -3.74
N TYR A 273 -22.43 2.80 -4.60
CA TYR A 273 -23.04 2.18 -5.80
C TYR A 273 -23.28 0.68 -5.69
N LYS A 274 -22.91 0.08 -4.56
CA LYS A 274 -23.06 -1.35 -4.30
C LYS A 274 -24.44 -1.90 -4.66
N CYS A 275 -25.50 -1.11 -4.46
CA CYS A 275 -26.88 -1.51 -4.75
C CYS A 275 -27.18 -1.81 -6.23
N ILE A 276 -26.34 -1.35 -7.15
CA ILE A 276 -26.54 -1.56 -8.59
C ILE A 276 -26.22 -3.00 -8.98
N TRP A 277 -25.19 -3.59 -8.37
CA TRP A 277 -24.65 -4.91 -8.72
C TRP A 277 -24.75 -5.94 -7.58
N LEU A 278 -25.38 -5.59 -6.46
CA LEU A 278 -25.64 -6.51 -5.35
C LEU A 278 -26.54 -7.67 -5.81
N GLN A 279 -25.93 -8.86 -5.91
CA GLN A 279 -26.66 -10.14 -6.01
C GLN A 279 -27.12 -10.58 -4.61
N SER A 280 -28.19 -11.37 -4.53
CA SER A 280 -28.69 -11.96 -3.27
C SER A 280 -27.79 -13.07 -2.69
N ARG A 281 -26.51 -13.16 -3.08
CA ARG A 281 -25.57 -14.22 -2.67
C ARG A 281 -24.38 -13.71 -1.86
N ASP A 282 -23.75 -14.68 -1.19
CA ASP A 282 -22.99 -14.61 0.07
C ASP A 282 -22.13 -13.35 0.33
N LYS A 283 -22.18 -12.89 1.58
CA LYS A 283 -21.44 -11.73 2.11
C LYS A 283 -19.92 -11.81 1.93
N ASP A 284 -19.36 -13.00 1.69
CA ASP A 284 -17.92 -13.24 1.62
C ASP A 284 -17.28 -12.81 0.29
N GLU A 285 -18.02 -12.74 -0.82
CA GLU A 285 -17.49 -12.25 -2.13
C GLU A 285 -17.37 -10.72 -2.16
N GLU A 286 -18.15 -10.01 -1.35
CA GLU A 286 -18.28 -8.54 -1.38
C GLU A 286 -17.03 -7.80 -0.88
N GLU A 287 -16.31 -8.39 0.07
CA GLU A 287 -15.07 -7.84 0.62
C GLU A 287 -13.88 -8.13 -0.33
N SER A 288 -14.01 -9.14 -1.19
CA SER A 288 -12.95 -9.59 -2.10
C SER A 288 -12.62 -8.56 -3.18
N ASP A 289 -13.62 -7.99 -3.87
CA ASP A 289 -13.38 -7.06 -4.99
C ASP A 289 -12.60 -5.81 -4.53
N ILE A 290 -13.02 -5.23 -3.41
CA ILE A 290 -12.39 -4.03 -2.86
C ILE A 290 -11.02 -4.36 -2.28
N GLN A 291 -10.87 -5.54 -1.65
CA GLN A 291 -9.58 -5.99 -1.17
C GLN A 291 -8.58 -6.16 -2.32
N GLU A 292 -8.98 -6.74 -3.45
CA GLU A 292 -8.13 -6.87 -4.64
C GLU A 292 -7.71 -5.50 -5.19
N LEU A 293 -8.63 -4.53 -5.18
CA LEU A 293 -8.33 -3.16 -5.60
C LEU A 293 -7.34 -2.48 -4.64
N VAL A 294 -7.53 -2.63 -3.33
CA VAL A 294 -6.61 -2.10 -2.31
C VAL A 294 -5.23 -2.74 -2.42
N VAL A 295 -5.16 -4.05 -2.66
CA VAL A 295 -3.89 -4.76 -2.92
C VAL A 295 -3.18 -4.17 -4.14
N SER A 296 -3.92 -3.90 -5.22
CA SER A 296 -3.37 -3.31 -6.44
C SER A 296 -2.79 -1.91 -6.20
N PHE A 297 -3.52 -1.03 -5.50
CA PHE A 297 -3.02 0.30 -5.13
C PHE A 297 -1.86 0.23 -4.12
N THR A 298 -1.83 -0.76 -3.22
CA THR A 298 -0.71 -0.96 -2.29
C THR A 298 0.56 -1.33 -3.05
N GLY A 299 0.47 -2.27 -4.00
CA GLY A 299 1.62 -2.62 -4.85
C GLY A 299 2.11 -1.44 -5.69
N LEU A 300 1.19 -0.60 -6.19
CA LEU A 300 1.57 0.62 -6.90
C LEU A 300 2.24 1.66 -5.99
N GLU A 301 1.71 1.87 -4.78
CA GLU A 301 2.31 2.76 -3.77
C GLU A 301 3.75 2.36 -3.48
N GLU A 302 4.02 1.06 -3.32
CA GLU A 302 5.37 0.54 -3.08
C GLU A 302 6.31 0.83 -4.25
N LYS A 303 5.88 0.59 -5.49
CA LYS A 303 6.70 0.89 -6.68
C LYS A 303 7.07 2.37 -6.80
N VAL A 304 6.10 3.26 -6.62
CA VAL A 304 6.36 4.72 -6.72
C VAL A 304 7.18 5.20 -5.53
N LEU A 305 6.95 4.65 -4.34
CA LEU A 305 7.73 4.97 -3.15
C LEU A 305 9.19 4.56 -3.32
N GLU A 306 9.45 3.38 -3.88
CA GLU A 306 10.79 2.89 -4.18
C GLU A 306 11.56 3.87 -5.09
N GLN A 307 10.90 4.43 -6.12
CA GLN A 307 11.50 5.44 -7.00
C GLN A 307 11.89 6.71 -6.23
N TYR A 308 11.01 7.19 -5.36
CA TYR A 308 11.28 8.35 -4.52
C TYR A 308 12.44 8.08 -3.54
N THR A 309 12.40 6.95 -2.82
CA THR A 309 13.43 6.60 -1.84
C THR A 309 14.78 6.35 -2.50
N PHE A 310 14.80 5.72 -3.68
CA PHE A 310 16.02 5.55 -4.47
C PHE A 310 16.66 6.90 -4.84
N ALA A 311 15.84 7.86 -5.30
CA ALA A 311 16.33 9.19 -5.64
C ALA A 311 16.89 9.94 -4.41
N LYS A 312 16.25 9.82 -3.24
CA LYS A 312 16.74 10.43 -1.99
C LYS A 312 17.96 9.71 -1.42
N ALA A 313 18.02 8.38 -1.53
CA ALA A 313 19.18 7.58 -1.12
C ALA A 313 20.46 8.02 -1.86
N ASN A 314 20.37 8.42 -3.13
CA ASN A 314 21.51 8.99 -3.86
C ASN A 314 22.00 10.32 -3.25
N LEU A 315 21.08 11.21 -2.84
CA LEU A 315 21.46 12.46 -2.16
C LEU A 315 22.10 12.17 -0.80
N ILE A 316 21.54 11.22 -0.05
CA ILE A 316 22.09 10.76 1.22
C ILE A 316 23.49 10.15 1.01
N ARG A 317 23.70 9.37 -0.06
CA ARG A 317 25.01 8.80 -0.40
C ARG A 317 26.04 9.89 -0.62
N THR A 318 25.71 10.94 -1.37
CA THR A 318 26.61 12.09 -1.56
C THR A 318 26.92 12.78 -0.22
N ALA A 319 25.91 12.99 0.63
CA ALA A 319 26.14 13.58 1.95
C ALA A 319 27.00 12.67 2.86
N ALA A 320 26.81 11.35 2.78
CA ALA A 320 27.57 10.37 3.54
C ALA A 320 29.04 10.30 3.07
N MET A 321 29.30 10.42 1.76
CA MET A 321 30.65 10.57 1.21
C MET A 321 31.33 11.83 1.75
N ASN A 322 30.63 12.97 1.72
CA ASN A 322 31.15 14.22 2.27
C ASN A 322 31.46 14.11 3.78
N TYR A 323 30.59 13.43 4.52
CA TYR A 323 30.74 13.18 5.95
C TYR A 323 31.98 12.32 6.27
N LEU A 324 32.14 11.20 5.56
CA LEU A 324 33.15 10.20 5.90
C LEU A 324 34.51 10.49 5.25
N LEU A 325 34.53 10.98 4.01
CA LEU A 325 35.74 11.09 3.18
C LEU A 325 36.20 12.54 2.98
N ASP A 326 35.28 13.46 2.67
CA ASP A 326 35.64 14.85 2.29
C ASP A 326 35.60 15.85 3.46
N SER A 327 35.45 15.37 4.70
CA SER A 327 35.41 16.20 5.90
C SER A 327 36.78 16.72 6.36
N GLY A 328 37.86 16.34 5.66
CA GLY A 328 39.23 16.74 5.96
C GLY A 328 39.86 16.02 7.17
N VAL A 329 39.20 14.99 7.70
CA VAL A 329 39.70 14.16 8.80
C VAL A 329 40.61 13.07 8.24
N GLN A 330 41.80 12.94 8.82
CA GLN A 330 42.70 11.81 8.57
C GLN A 330 42.47 10.76 9.66
N TRP A 331 41.73 9.70 9.35
CA TRP A 331 41.22 8.75 10.35
C TRP A 331 42.31 7.97 11.11
N GLY A 332 43.49 7.77 10.52
CA GLY A 332 44.66 7.18 11.19
C GLY A 332 45.47 8.15 12.06
N SER A 333 45.08 9.41 12.11
CA SER A 333 45.69 10.45 12.96
C SER A 333 44.63 11.49 13.33
N ALA A 334 43.51 11.00 13.85
CA ALA A 334 42.33 11.80 14.06
C ALA A 334 42.55 12.80 15.21
N PRO A 335 41.97 14.01 15.11
CA PRO A 335 42.02 14.98 16.19
C PRO A 335 41.30 14.45 17.43
N ALA A 336 41.63 15.01 18.59
CA ALA A 336 40.93 14.68 19.84
C ALA A 336 39.42 14.95 19.72
N VAL A 337 38.62 14.02 20.25
CA VAL A 337 37.15 14.08 20.25
C VAL A 337 36.69 15.27 21.08
N LYS A 338 35.88 16.16 20.48
CA LYS A 338 35.39 17.40 21.12
C LYS A 338 33.87 17.54 21.09
N GLY A 339 33.17 16.74 20.29
CA GLY A 339 31.74 16.86 20.04
C GLY A 339 31.41 16.31 18.65
N VAL A 340 30.16 16.50 18.22
CA VAL A 340 29.67 16.07 16.90
C VAL A 340 30.14 17.06 15.84
N ARG A 341 30.78 16.56 14.77
CA ARG A 341 31.28 17.42 13.68
C ARG A 341 30.13 18.05 12.89
N ASP A 342 30.36 19.23 12.33
CA ASP A 342 29.40 19.89 11.43
C ASP A 342 29.04 19.00 10.23
N ALA A 343 30.01 18.23 9.70
CA ALA A 343 29.76 17.27 8.62
C ALA A 343 28.70 16.21 8.99
N ALA A 344 28.63 15.78 10.25
CA ALA A 344 27.60 14.87 10.73
C ALA A 344 26.22 15.56 10.79
N VAL A 345 26.19 16.82 11.23
CA VAL A 345 24.96 17.63 11.26
C VAL A 345 24.44 17.90 9.84
N GLU A 346 25.32 18.18 8.87
CA GLU A 346 24.93 18.37 7.46
C GLU A 346 24.39 17.09 6.81
N LEU A 347 24.97 15.92 7.13
CA LEU A 347 24.39 14.64 6.72
C LEU A 347 22.97 14.49 7.27
N LEU A 348 22.76 14.82 8.55
CA LEU A 348 21.44 14.77 9.17
C LEU A 348 20.45 15.78 8.57
N HIS A 349 20.90 16.98 8.16
CA HIS A 349 20.06 17.97 7.47
C HIS A 349 19.46 17.42 6.17
N THR A 350 20.15 16.50 5.50
CA THR A 350 19.61 15.83 4.31
C THR A 350 18.35 15.03 4.65
N LEU A 351 18.33 14.33 5.79
CA LEU A 351 17.15 13.61 6.28
C LEU A 351 16.07 14.56 6.81
N VAL A 352 16.44 15.67 7.44
CA VAL A 352 15.48 16.72 7.88
C VAL A 352 14.75 17.30 6.67
N ALA A 353 15.46 17.58 5.58
CA ALA A 353 14.86 18.06 4.34
C ALA A 353 13.86 17.05 3.77
N VAL A 354 14.24 15.76 3.74
CA VAL A 354 13.32 14.68 3.33
C VAL A 354 12.09 14.63 4.24
N HIS A 355 12.27 14.67 5.57
CA HIS A 355 11.16 14.69 6.51
C HIS A 355 10.18 15.83 6.20
N ALA A 356 10.69 17.06 6.05
CA ALA A 356 9.84 18.22 5.77
C ALA A 356 9.05 18.06 4.46
N GLU A 357 9.70 17.55 3.42
CA GLU A 357 9.10 17.30 2.11
C GLU A 357 7.98 16.25 2.18
N VAL A 358 8.25 15.10 2.81
CA VAL A 358 7.25 14.02 2.96
C VAL A 358 6.13 14.42 3.92
N PHE A 359 6.43 15.13 5.00
CA PHE A 359 5.41 15.61 5.92
C PHE A 359 4.42 16.56 5.23
N ALA A 360 4.90 17.39 4.28
CA ALA A 360 4.05 18.28 3.50
C ALA A 360 3.30 17.55 2.37
N GLY A 361 3.98 16.65 1.65
CA GLY A 361 3.48 16.04 0.42
C GLY A 361 2.73 14.72 0.60
N ALA A 362 3.14 13.87 1.55
CA ALA A 362 2.60 12.52 1.75
C ALA A 362 2.73 12.06 3.23
N LYS A 363 2.19 12.85 4.15
CA LYS A 363 2.33 12.64 5.61
C LYS A 363 2.08 11.19 6.07
N PRO A 364 1.06 10.45 5.58
CA PRO A 364 0.82 9.07 6.00
C PRO A 364 1.97 8.11 5.70
N LEU A 365 2.86 8.44 4.75
CA LEU A 365 4.00 7.61 4.36
C LEU A 365 5.31 8.01 5.05
N LEU A 366 5.29 9.00 5.96
CA LEU A 366 6.49 9.56 6.58
C LEU A 366 7.34 8.51 7.30
N ASP A 367 6.72 7.72 8.18
CA ASP A 367 7.43 6.72 8.98
C ASP A 367 8.03 5.62 8.10
N LYS A 368 7.27 5.14 7.11
CA LYS A 368 7.74 4.13 6.13
C LYS A 368 8.91 4.68 5.32
N THR A 369 8.80 5.92 4.83
CA THR A 369 9.83 6.54 3.99
C THR A 369 11.13 6.77 4.76
N LEU A 370 11.05 7.35 5.95
CA LEU A 370 12.24 7.59 6.77
C LEU A 370 12.85 6.29 7.28
N GLY A 371 12.04 5.27 7.60
CA GLY A 371 12.57 3.94 7.95
C GLY A 371 13.45 3.35 6.86
N ILE A 372 12.98 3.34 5.61
CA ILE A 372 13.75 2.88 4.45
C ILE A 372 15.05 3.66 4.28
N LEU A 373 14.99 4.99 4.42
CA LEU A 373 16.16 5.85 4.20
C LEU A 373 17.18 5.79 5.34
N VAL A 374 16.75 5.57 6.58
CA VAL A 374 17.66 5.39 7.73
C VAL A 374 18.39 4.06 7.61
N GLU A 375 17.68 2.98 7.25
CA GLU A 375 18.31 1.69 6.95
C GLU A 375 19.33 1.84 5.80
N GLY A 376 18.91 2.44 4.68
CA GLY A 376 19.78 2.71 3.54
C GLY A 376 20.98 3.60 3.87
N LEU A 377 20.85 4.57 4.78
CA LEU A 377 21.98 5.38 5.25
C LEU A 377 23.05 4.50 5.90
N ILE A 378 22.65 3.57 6.76
CA ILE A 378 23.58 2.71 7.48
C ILE A 378 24.27 1.76 6.50
N ASP A 379 23.52 1.17 5.57
CA ASP A 379 24.08 0.32 4.51
C ASP A 379 25.03 1.08 3.59
N ILE A 380 24.72 2.34 3.28
CA ILE A 380 25.60 3.25 2.55
C ILE A 380 26.90 3.48 3.33
N LEU A 381 26.84 3.74 4.64
CA LEU A 381 28.03 3.96 5.46
C LEU A 381 28.92 2.71 5.50
N ILE A 382 28.33 1.52 5.65
CA ILE A 382 29.04 0.23 5.56
C ILE A 382 29.70 0.08 4.19
N SER A 383 28.95 0.32 3.11
CA SER A 383 29.44 0.19 1.74
C SER A 383 30.60 1.17 1.47
N LEU A 384 30.45 2.44 1.86
CA LEU A 384 31.49 3.45 1.70
C LEU A 384 32.75 3.12 2.50
N PHE A 385 32.59 2.51 3.68
CA PHE A 385 33.72 2.06 4.48
C PHE A 385 34.52 0.97 3.74
N HIS A 386 33.84 -0.08 3.26
CA HIS A 386 34.48 -1.16 2.50
C HIS A 386 35.07 -0.70 1.16
N GLU A 387 34.36 0.17 0.42
CA GLU A 387 34.82 0.70 -0.86
C GLU A 387 36.14 1.50 -0.74
N ASN A 388 36.40 2.10 0.43
CA ASN A 388 37.54 2.99 0.68
C ASN A 388 38.51 2.47 1.74
N GLU A 389 38.34 1.21 2.15
CA GLU A 389 39.13 0.57 3.20
C GLU A 389 40.63 0.54 2.88
N SER A 390 41.01 0.46 1.60
CA SER A 390 42.42 0.44 1.17
C SER A 390 42.99 1.82 0.85
N LYS A 391 42.19 2.90 0.99
CA LYS A 391 42.54 4.27 0.62
C LYS A 391 42.45 5.19 1.84
N ASP A 392 41.44 6.04 1.88
CA ASP A 392 41.19 7.05 2.90
C ASP A 392 40.88 6.46 4.28
N LEU A 393 40.44 5.19 4.32
CA LEU A 393 40.11 4.44 5.54
C LEU A 393 41.09 3.27 5.80
N SER A 394 42.33 3.38 5.28
CA SER A 394 43.39 2.38 5.47
C SER A 394 43.80 2.17 6.93
N SER A 395 43.67 3.20 7.76
CA SER A 395 43.91 3.12 9.19
C SER A 395 42.87 3.93 9.96
N LEU A 396 42.50 3.43 11.13
CA LEU A 396 41.57 4.06 12.05
C LEU A 396 42.20 4.06 13.45
N ASP A 397 42.61 5.22 13.95
CA ASP A 397 43.18 5.32 15.29
C ASP A 397 42.10 5.35 16.38
N ALA A 398 42.52 5.33 17.65
CA ALA A 398 41.60 5.34 18.78
C ALA A 398 40.69 6.58 18.83
N ASN A 399 41.18 7.75 18.42
CA ASN A 399 40.38 8.98 18.39
C ASN A 399 39.35 8.94 17.26
N GLY A 400 39.74 8.42 16.09
CA GLY A 400 38.86 8.26 14.92
C GLY A 400 37.72 7.30 15.22
N PHE A 401 38.03 6.17 15.86
CA PHE A 401 37.03 5.23 16.35
C PHE A 401 36.06 5.90 17.33
N CYS A 402 36.57 6.58 18.36
CA CYS A 402 35.73 7.26 19.36
C CYS A 402 34.86 8.37 18.73
N GLN A 403 35.40 9.13 17.78
CA GLN A 403 34.66 10.18 17.07
C GLN A 403 33.49 9.59 16.27
N LEU A 404 33.73 8.51 15.50
CA LEU A 404 32.68 7.85 14.73
C LEU A 404 31.62 7.21 15.64
N MET A 405 32.02 6.57 16.74
CA MET A 405 31.07 5.99 17.69
C MET A 405 30.16 7.06 18.32
N LEU A 406 30.72 8.20 18.73
CA LEU A 406 29.93 9.34 19.24
C LEU A 406 28.91 9.84 18.21
N GLU A 407 29.31 9.96 16.94
CA GLU A 407 28.45 10.46 15.87
C GLU A 407 27.37 9.44 15.46
N LEU A 408 27.70 8.14 15.46
CA LEU A 408 26.73 7.07 15.26
C LEU A 408 25.69 7.02 16.39
N GLU A 409 26.10 7.19 17.64
CA GLU A 409 25.17 7.25 18.78
C GLU A 409 24.28 8.51 18.72
N TYR A 410 24.83 9.63 18.25
CA TYR A 410 24.07 10.84 17.97
C TYR A 410 23.00 10.59 16.89
N PHE A 411 23.36 9.96 15.76
CA PHE A 411 22.38 9.58 14.73
C PHE A 411 21.34 8.61 15.26
N GLU A 412 21.77 7.55 15.96
CA GLU A 412 20.88 6.55 16.54
C GLU A 412 19.88 7.19 17.50
N THR A 413 20.33 8.10 18.37
CA THR A 413 19.46 8.77 19.34
C THR A 413 18.40 9.64 18.66
N ILE A 414 18.78 10.42 17.64
CA ILE A 414 17.86 11.33 16.95
C ILE A 414 16.89 10.57 16.03
N LEU A 415 17.39 9.58 15.31
CA LEU A 415 16.63 8.86 14.29
C LEU A 415 15.90 7.63 14.86
N ASN A 416 16.06 7.32 16.16
CA ASN A 416 15.45 6.16 16.82
C ASN A 416 13.96 5.93 16.50
N PRO A 417 13.09 6.95 16.37
CA PRO A 417 11.70 6.74 15.97
C PRO A 417 11.52 6.02 14.64
N PHE A 418 12.51 6.09 13.74
CA PHE A 418 12.48 5.51 12.39
C PHE A 418 13.37 4.26 12.25
N PHE A 419 14.02 3.79 13.32
CA PHE A 419 14.84 2.59 13.25
C PHE A 419 13.98 1.32 13.13
N THR A 420 14.11 0.64 11.98
CA THR A 420 13.59 -0.72 11.75
C THR A 420 14.43 -1.76 12.51
N SER A 421 13.97 -3.02 12.56
CA SER A 421 14.79 -4.12 13.08
C SER A 421 16.09 -4.25 12.31
N ASP A 422 16.01 -4.11 11.00
CA ASP A 422 17.08 -4.36 10.05
C ASP A 422 18.10 -3.22 10.12
N ALA A 423 17.63 -1.95 10.22
CA ALA A 423 18.49 -0.81 10.53
C ALA A 423 19.28 -0.98 11.85
N ARG A 424 18.66 -1.54 12.90
CA ARG A 424 19.38 -1.81 14.17
C ARG A 424 20.43 -2.90 14.01
N GLU A 425 20.18 -3.89 13.17
CA GLU A 425 21.16 -4.94 12.87
C GLU A 425 22.31 -4.41 12.02
N SER A 426 22.03 -3.67 10.95
CA SER A 426 23.04 -2.97 10.14
C SER A 426 23.87 -2.00 10.99
N MET A 427 23.26 -1.28 11.94
CA MET A 427 24.01 -0.35 12.81
C MET A 427 25.03 -1.11 13.66
N LYS A 428 24.64 -2.27 14.22
CA LYS A 428 25.58 -3.12 14.98
C LYS A 428 26.69 -3.68 14.08
N SER A 429 26.35 -4.06 12.85
CA SER A 429 27.33 -4.52 11.86
C SER A 429 28.36 -3.42 11.58
N LEU A 430 27.91 -2.18 11.32
CA LEU A 430 28.78 -1.03 11.11
C LEU A 430 29.70 -0.77 12.31
N GLN A 431 29.16 -0.75 13.53
CA GLN A 431 29.96 -0.59 14.75
C GLN A 431 31.02 -1.71 14.90
N GLY A 432 30.68 -2.94 14.52
CA GLY A 432 31.61 -4.07 14.48
C GLY A 432 32.74 -3.87 13.49
N VAL A 433 32.43 -3.46 12.26
CA VAL A 433 33.42 -3.16 11.20
C VAL A 433 34.40 -2.06 11.65
N LEU A 434 33.90 -1.01 12.31
CA LEU A 434 34.74 0.06 12.84
C LEU A 434 35.67 -0.43 13.95
N LEU A 435 35.18 -1.28 14.86
CA LEU A 435 35.99 -1.83 15.96
C LEU A 435 37.08 -2.77 15.42
N GLU A 436 36.76 -3.61 14.45
CA GLU A 436 37.71 -4.49 13.77
C GLU A 436 38.84 -3.65 13.16
N LYS A 437 38.50 -2.62 12.36
CA LYS A 437 39.51 -1.76 11.72
C LYS A 437 40.40 -1.00 12.71
N ALA A 438 39.82 -0.50 13.80
CA ALA A 438 40.58 0.19 14.84
C ALA A 438 41.56 -0.76 15.56
N THR A 439 41.13 -1.99 15.80
CA THR A 439 41.97 -3.02 16.45
C THR A 439 43.11 -3.46 15.53
N GLU A 440 42.84 -3.66 14.23
CA GLU A 440 43.86 -3.96 13.23
C GLU A 440 44.93 -2.87 13.16
N SER A 441 44.49 -1.61 13.06
CA SER A 441 45.37 -0.44 12.94
C SER A 441 46.34 -0.29 14.12
N LEU A 442 45.93 -0.69 15.32
CA LEU A 442 46.79 -0.68 16.52
C LEU A 442 47.82 -1.82 16.50
N SER A 443 47.47 -2.98 15.94
CA SER A 443 48.35 -4.14 15.87
C SER A 443 49.47 -4.00 14.82
N GLU A 444 49.24 -3.24 13.74
CA GLU A 444 50.24 -2.98 12.69
C GLU A 444 51.38 -2.07 13.18
N VAL A 445 51.13 -1.20 14.16
CA VAL A 445 52.11 -0.25 14.70
C VAL A 445 53.14 -0.94 15.63
N GLU A 446 52.82 -2.10 16.22
CA GLU A 446 53.71 -2.81 17.15
C GLU A 446 54.82 -3.65 16.47
N ASN A 447 54.82 -3.81 15.14
CA ASN A 447 55.82 -4.61 14.40
C ASN A 447 56.70 -3.85 13.38
N PRO A 448 57.46 -2.79 13.75
CA PRO A 448 58.51 -2.27 12.89
C PRO A 448 59.84 -3.02 13.13
N GLY A 449 60.07 -4.07 12.34
CA GLY A 449 61.40 -4.55 11.93
C GLY A 449 62.52 -4.70 12.96
N HIS A 450 62.57 -5.83 13.67
CA HIS A 450 63.79 -6.29 14.36
C HIS A 450 64.64 -7.21 13.45
N ASN A 451 65.48 -6.59 12.62
CA ASN A 451 66.65 -7.26 12.03
C ASN A 451 67.94 -6.58 12.49
N ARG A 452 68.25 -6.68 13.79
CA ARG A 452 69.62 -6.50 14.29
C ARG A 452 70.00 -7.62 15.24
N ARG A 453 70.93 -8.44 14.74
CA ARG A 453 71.70 -9.52 15.37
C ARG A 453 72.10 -9.21 16.83
N PRO A 454 71.95 -10.15 17.79
CA PRO A 454 72.39 -9.91 19.16
C PRO A 454 73.90 -10.19 19.29
N THR A 455 74.65 -9.21 19.76
CA THR A 455 76.01 -9.41 20.28
C THR A 455 76.09 -8.93 21.72
N ARG A 456 75.97 -9.92 22.63
CA ARG A 456 76.77 -10.14 23.85
C ARG A 456 77.33 -8.91 24.58
N GLY A 457 76.81 -8.66 25.79
CA GLY A 457 77.61 -8.14 26.91
C GLY A 457 76.91 -7.23 27.92
N SER A 458 77.03 -7.62 29.19
CA SER A 458 76.98 -6.81 30.42
C SER A 458 75.66 -6.75 31.20
N GLU A 459 75.78 -7.25 32.44
CA GLU A 459 74.84 -7.18 33.56
C GLU A 459 74.79 -5.76 34.16
N ASP A 460 73.69 -5.51 34.88
CA ASP A 460 73.40 -4.45 35.85
C ASP A 460 73.19 -3.00 35.37
N ALA A 461 71.91 -2.63 35.21
CA ALA A 461 71.37 -1.41 35.80
C ALA A 461 69.83 -1.51 35.90
N ALA A 462 69.30 -1.48 37.13
CA ALA A 462 67.90 -1.22 37.40
C ALA A 462 67.59 0.26 37.09
N ALA A 463 66.60 0.51 36.23
CA ALA A 463 65.86 1.77 36.18
C ALA A 463 64.49 1.54 35.52
N ASP A 464 63.46 1.58 36.37
CA ASP A 464 62.09 2.06 36.13
C ASP A 464 61.75 2.51 34.69
N GLU A 465 61.20 1.62 33.86
CA GLU A 465 60.40 1.95 32.68
C GLU A 465 58.97 1.47 32.92
N LYS A 466 58.22 2.30 33.66
CA LYS A 466 56.76 2.26 33.67
C LYS A 466 56.23 2.96 32.41
N GLN A 467 55.35 2.26 31.70
CA GLN A 467 54.35 2.78 30.76
C GLN A 467 54.85 3.30 29.41
N GLN A 468 55.12 2.38 28.49
CA GLN A 468 54.82 2.57 27.06
C GLN A 468 54.81 1.20 26.37
N GLY A 469 53.61 0.76 25.97
CA GLY A 469 53.36 -0.58 25.41
C GLY A 469 52.14 -1.27 26.03
N ALA A 470 51.10 -0.52 26.38
CA ALA A 470 49.80 -1.14 26.60
C ALA A 470 49.13 -1.22 25.24
N SER A 471 49.16 -2.41 24.62
CA SER A 471 48.26 -2.72 23.52
C SER A 471 46.83 -2.48 24.02
N VAL A 472 46.14 -1.50 23.43
CA VAL A 472 44.78 -1.14 23.82
C VAL A 472 43.88 -2.30 23.39
N SER A 473 43.21 -2.95 24.34
CA SER A 473 42.30 -4.06 23.99
C SER A 473 41.01 -3.51 23.34
N PRO A 474 40.28 -4.31 22.55
CA PRO A 474 38.99 -3.89 21.99
C PRO A 474 38.01 -3.39 23.06
N ASP A 475 38.03 -4.01 24.25
CA ASP A 475 37.19 -3.60 25.39
C ASP A 475 37.60 -2.22 25.94
N ASP A 476 38.89 -1.88 25.93
CA ASP A 476 39.39 -0.57 26.35
C ASP A 476 38.97 0.52 25.35
N LEU A 477 38.98 0.24 24.04
CA LEU A 477 38.47 1.15 23.02
C LEU A 477 36.97 1.42 23.17
N ILE A 478 36.20 0.37 23.44
CA ILE A 478 34.76 0.48 23.70
C ILE A 478 34.51 1.34 24.95
N ALA A 479 35.24 1.09 26.04
CA ALA A 479 35.11 1.87 27.27
C ALA A 479 35.48 3.35 27.06
N LEU A 480 36.51 3.62 26.25
CA LEU A 480 36.90 4.98 25.89
C LEU A 480 35.82 5.69 25.07
N ALA A 481 35.25 5.02 24.07
CA ALA A 481 34.16 5.58 23.27
C ALA A 481 32.92 5.89 24.15
N GLN A 482 32.55 4.97 25.05
CA GLN A 482 31.46 5.17 26.02
C GLN A 482 31.69 6.37 26.93
N GLN A 483 32.94 6.60 27.34
CA GLN A 483 33.30 7.76 28.15
C GLN A 483 33.02 9.06 27.37
N TYR A 484 33.48 9.17 26.12
CA TYR A 484 33.23 10.35 25.29
C TYR A 484 31.73 10.58 25.05
N SER A 485 30.96 9.53 24.76
CA SER A 485 29.50 9.63 24.62
C SER A 485 28.83 10.13 25.89
N SER A 486 29.20 9.58 27.05
CA SER A 486 28.64 9.99 28.35
C SER A 486 28.92 11.45 28.69
N GLU A 487 30.07 11.98 28.25
CA GLU A 487 30.48 13.36 28.52
C GLU A 487 29.89 14.37 27.53
N LEU A 488 29.79 14.02 26.24
CA LEU A 488 29.55 15.00 25.17
C LEU A 488 28.16 14.92 24.54
N LEU A 489 27.56 13.72 24.45
CA LEU A 489 26.36 13.48 23.64
C LEU A 489 25.19 14.39 24.02
N GLN A 490 24.89 14.51 25.32
CA GLN A 490 23.76 15.31 25.78
C GLN A 490 23.90 16.80 25.43
N GLY A 491 25.12 17.34 25.52
CA GLY A 491 25.39 18.73 25.15
C GLY A 491 25.21 18.97 23.66
N GLU A 492 25.63 18.00 22.83
CA GLU A 492 25.49 18.07 21.37
C GLU A 492 24.02 17.95 20.93
N LEU A 493 23.24 17.07 21.56
CA LEU A 493 21.79 16.97 21.32
C LEU A 493 21.06 18.27 21.63
N GLU A 494 21.43 18.96 22.72
CA GLU A 494 20.85 20.28 23.02
C GLU A 494 21.32 21.35 22.02
N ARG A 495 22.60 21.32 21.63
CA ARG A 495 23.18 22.25 20.65
C ARG A 495 22.47 22.18 19.31
N THR A 496 22.10 20.98 18.86
CA THR A 496 21.46 20.76 17.55
C THR A 496 19.95 20.59 17.63
N ARG A 497 19.33 20.75 18.81
CA ARG A 497 17.91 20.48 19.06
C ARG A 497 16.96 21.15 18.07
N ILE A 498 17.25 22.38 17.64
CA ILE A 498 16.40 23.10 16.68
C ILE A 498 16.47 22.44 15.30
N ASN A 499 17.64 21.94 14.90
CA ASN A 499 17.85 21.32 13.60
C ASN A 499 17.16 19.95 13.51
N THR A 500 16.91 19.30 14.64
CA THR A 500 16.43 17.92 14.72
C THR A 500 15.04 17.79 15.34
N ALA A 501 14.40 18.92 15.70
CA ALA A 501 13.11 18.96 16.38
C ALA A 501 12.00 18.19 15.65
N CYS A 502 12.05 18.14 14.32
CA CYS A 502 11.08 17.42 13.50
C CYS A 502 11.01 15.91 13.82
N PHE A 503 12.10 15.31 14.28
CA PHE A 503 12.14 13.90 14.65
C PHE A 503 11.68 13.62 16.08
N VAL A 504 11.51 14.66 16.91
CA VAL A 504 11.25 14.54 18.36
C VAL A 504 9.79 14.84 18.72
N GLU A 505 9.02 15.51 17.85
CA GLU A 505 7.61 15.88 18.06
C GLU A 505 6.63 14.69 18.26
N SER A 506 7.09 13.46 18.11
CA SER A 506 6.32 12.21 18.32
C SER A 506 6.46 11.59 19.72
N LEU A 507 7.25 12.16 20.64
CA LEU A 507 7.42 11.62 22.01
C LEU A 507 6.73 12.50 23.08
N PRO A 508 5.84 11.94 23.95
CA PRO A 508 5.44 12.62 25.17
C PRO A 508 6.68 12.78 26.08
N MET A 509 6.95 14.01 26.53
CA MET A 509 7.97 14.30 27.55
C MET A 509 7.64 13.60 28.88
N GLU A 510 8.12 12.38 29.10
CA GLU A 510 8.44 11.84 30.43
C GLU A 510 9.15 10.46 30.35
N SER A 511 10.39 10.43 29.83
CA SER A 511 11.44 9.49 30.27
C SER A 511 12.69 9.74 29.43
N ALA A 512 13.83 9.98 30.07
CA ALA A 512 15.13 10.04 29.39
C ALA A 512 15.37 8.72 28.61
N PRO A 513 15.96 8.76 27.40
CA PRO A 513 16.18 7.54 26.63
C PRO A 513 17.31 6.70 27.24
N ASP A 514 17.08 5.40 27.38
CA ASP A 514 18.08 4.36 27.73
C ASP A 514 19.08 4.11 26.56
N SER A 515 19.45 5.13 25.77
CA SER A 515 20.21 4.96 24.52
C SER A 515 21.66 4.52 24.73
N VAL A 516 22.32 5.05 25.77
CA VAL A 516 23.74 4.75 26.09
C VAL A 516 23.98 3.25 26.35
N LYS A 517 22.96 2.52 26.84
CA LYS A 517 23.07 1.06 27.06
C LYS A 517 22.83 0.23 25.79
N ALA A 518 22.08 0.74 24.82
CA ALA A 518 21.66 -0.03 23.65
C ALA A 518 22.78 -0.15 22.61
N ALA A 519 23.49 0.95 22.32
CA ALA A 519 24.57 1.00 21.31
C ALA A 519 25.71 0.02 21.63
N TYR A 520 26.03 -0.16 22.91
CA TYR A 520 27.14 -1.00 23.35
C TYR A 520 26.73 -2.38 23.91
N ALA A 521 25.44 -2.68 23.97
CA ALA A 521 24.96 -4.00 24.39
C ALA A 521 25.34 -5.12 23.42
N SER A 522 25.60 -4.78 22.15
CA SER A 522 26.09 -5.69 21.10
C SER A 522 27.44 -6.33 21.41
N PHE A 523 28.30 -5.63 22.15
CA PHE A 523 29.64 -6.12 22.52
C PHE A 523 29.63 -7.03 23.76
N ARG A 524 28.49 -7.16 24.47
CA ARG A 524 28.35 -8.15 25.55
C ARG A 524 27.89 -9.48 24.98
N GLY A 525 28.83 -10.43 24.88
CA GLY A 525 28.50 -11.83 24.60
C GLY A 525 27.61 -12.48 25.67
N PRO A 526 26.95 -13.61 25.37
CA PRO A 526 26.02 -14.27 26.29
C PRO A 526 26.80 -15.08 27.35
N MET A 527 27.25 -14.44 28.43
CA MET A 527 27.49 -15.11 29.71
C MET A 527 27.43 -14.13 30.88
N ASP A 528 26.39 -14.27 31.69
CA ASP A 528 26.58 -14.61 33.11
C ASP A 528 25.26 -15.17 33.67
N SER A 529 25.22 -16.50 33.84
CA SER A 529 24.20 -17.17 34.64
C SER A 529 24.46 -16.88 36.12
N PRO A 530 23.48 -16.47 36.93
CA PRO A 530 23.72 -16.29 38.35
C PRO A 530 23.81 -17.65 39.05
N SER A 531 25.01 -17.98 39.53
CA SER A 531 25.28 -19.08 40.44
C SER A 531 24.43 -18.97 41.71
N LYS A 532 23.38 -19.78 41.81
CA LYS A 532 22.57 -19.94 43.02
C LYS A 532 23.27 -20.91 43.98
N ASN A 533 23.87 -20.36 45.04
CA ASN A 533 24.32 -21.13 46.18
C ASN A 533 23.11 -21.74 46.92
N TYR A 534 23.04 -23.07 46.91
CA TYR A 534 22.19 -23.88 47.77
C TYR A 534 22.77 -23.88 49.20
N ARG A 535 22.01 -23.38 50.18
CA ARG A 535 22.07 -23.87 51.56
C ARG A 535 20.63 -24.13 52.01
N GLY A 536 20.34 -25.41 52.26
CA GLY A 536 18.98 -25.91 52.40
C GLY A 536 18.32 -25.64 53.75
N THR A 537 17.00 -25.84 53.77
CA THR A 537 16.28 -26.35 54.94
C THR A 537 15.03 -27.11 54.45
N GLN A 538 14.59 -28.02 55.30
CA GLN A 538 13.89 -29.27 55.03
C GLN A 538 12.42 -29.18 54.58
N ALA A 539 11.95 -30.34 54.14
CA ALA A 539 10.67 -30.69 53.57
C ALA A 539 9.49 -30.77 54.57
N THR A 540 8.32 -30.96 53.95
CA THR A 540 7.07 -31.58 54.41
C THR A 540 5.99 -30.70 55.07
N GLY A 541 4.78 -30.79 54.49
CA GLY A 541 3.52 -30.69 55.23
C GLY A 541 2.59 -29.55 54.84
N SER A 542 1.66 -29.79 53.91
CA SER A 542 0.34 -29.16 53.99
C SER A 542 -0.43 -29.82 55.14
N PRO A 543 -1.23 -29.06 55.90
CA PRO A 543 -2.67 -29.22 55.71
C PRO A 543 -3.50 -27.92 55.83
N SER A 544 -4.62 -27.99 55.12
CA SER A 544 -5.94 -27.35 55.30
C SER A 544 -6.21 -26.65 56.65
N PHE A 545 -6.71 -25.41 56.61
CA PHE A 545 -8.07 -24.99 57.04
C PHE A 545 -8.20 -23.44 57.08
N THR A 546 -9.33 -22.97 56.55
CA THR A 546 -10.13 -21.76 56.86
C THR A 546 -9.59 -20.71 57.86
N GLN A 547 -9.66 -19.41 57.54
CA GLN A 547 -10.74 -18.48 57.96
C GLN A 547 -10.45 -17.01 57.59
N ARG A 548 -11.50 -16.34 57.08
CA ARG A 548 -11.95 -14.95 57.34
C ARG A 548 -10.97 -13.76 57.25
N ARG A 549 -11.18 -12.97 56.18
CA ARG A 549 -11.79 -11.61 56.12
C ARG A 549 -11.55 -10.61 57.27
N ARG A 550 -11.31 -9.36 56.82
CA ARG A 550 -11.18 -8.03 57.47
C ARG A 550 -9.71 -7.66 57.70
N ARG A 551 -9.21 -6.54 57.20
CA ARG A 551 -9.85 -5.24 56.92
C ARG A 551 -9.17 -4.56 55.75
#